data_AF-A0A7Z9XKQ2-F1
#
_entry.id   AF-A0A7Z9XKQ2-F1
#
_cell.length_a   1.000
_cell.length_b   1.000
_cell.length_c   1.000
_cell.angle_alpha   90.00
_cell.angle_beta   90.00
_cell.angle_gamma   90.00
#
_symmetry.space_group_name_H-M   'P 1'
#
loop_
_entity.id
_entity.type
_entity.pdbx_description
1 polymer ?
#
loop_
_entity_poly.entity_id
_entity_poly.type
_entity_poly.pdbx_seq_one_letter_code
_entity_poly.pdbx_strand_id
1 'polypeptide(L)'
;MAGKKGKRSLLEQLRTVPDPRSRHGRVYPLDGMLAVLILAAMHGENSLLGMWPWAKAREQRLENYMPLGLWARPHLPSLATFWQVLQKRDAGVLERVAREGC
;
A
#
# COMPACT_ATOMS: atom_id res chain seq x y z
N MET A 1 -3.38 -0.91 29.50
CA MET A 1 -4.18 0.08 28.75
C MET A 1 -4.92 -0.66 27.66
N ALA A 2 -6.22 -0.90 27.88
CA ALA A 2 -7.06 -1.75 27.04
C ALA A 2 -7.55 -0.97 25.81
N GLY A 3 -6.87 -1.11 24.68
CA GLY A 3 -7.35 -0.67 23.37
C GLY A 3 -8.32 -1.72 22.81
N LYS A 4 -9.53 -1.28 22.41
CA LYS A 4 -10.63 -2.04 21.80
C LYS A 4 -10.25 -3.41 21.20
N LYS A 5 -10.96 -4.48 21.59
CA LYS A 5 -11.16 -5.69 20.75
C LYS A 5 -12.06 -5.35 19.53
N GLY A 6 -11.64 -4.39 18.71
CA GLY A 6 -12.31 -3.99 17.47
C GLY A 6 -11.46 -4.41 16.27
N LYS A 7 -12.09 -4.67 15.12
CA LYS A 7 -11.46 -5.11 13.86
C LYS A 7 -10.09 -4.44 13.63
N ARG A 8 -9.06 -5.24 13.28
CA ARG A 8 -7.73 -4.72 12.91
C ARG A 8 -7.89 -3.67 11.81
N SER A 9 -7.12 -2.58 11.87
CA SER A 9 -7.15 -1.59 10.79
C SER A 9 -6.69 -2.23 9.47
N LEU A 10 -7.23 -1.77 8.33
CA LEU A 10 -6.82 -2.28 7.01
C LEU A 10 -5.30 -2.24 6.83
N LEU A 11 -4.64 -1.19 7.32
CA LEU A 11 -3.19 -1.08 7.28
C LEU A 11 -2.48 -2.18 8.10
N GLU A 12 -2.97 -2.50 9.30
CA GLU A 12 -2.44 -3.61 10.10
C GLU A 12 -2.63 -4.97 9.43
N GLN A 13 -3.70 -5.14 8.67
CA GLN A 13 -3.92 -6.35 7.89
C GLN A 13 -3.03 -6.40 6.64
N LEU A 14 -2.80 -5.27 5.97
CA LEU A 14 -1.85 -5.20 4.85
C LEU A 14 -0.42 -5.55 5.29
N ARG A 15 -0.05 -5.28 6.55
CA ARG A 15 1.23 -5.72 7.13
C ARG A 15 1.38 -7.23 7.22
N THR A 16 0.29 -8.00 7.26
CA THR A 16 0.37 -9.47 7.28
C THR A 16 0.61 -10.06 5.89
N VAL A 17 0.57 -9.24 4.82
CA VAL A 17 0.84 -9.70 3.46
C VAL A 17 2.34 -9.97 3.31
N PRO A 18 2.76 -11.22 3.00
CA PRO A 18 4.18 -11.60 2.97
C PRO A 18 4.90 -10.93 1.79
N ASP A 19 5.94 -10.11 2.01
CA ASP A 19 6.67 -9.41 0.95
C ASP A 19 7.63 -10.34 0.16
N PRO A 20 7.35 -10.68 -1.12
CA PRO A 20 8.18 -11.57 -1.92
C PRO A 20 9.47 -10.90 -2.41
N ARG A 21 9.63 -9.58 -2.18
CA ARG A 21 10.85 -8.86 -2.56
C ARG A 21 12.00 -9.28 -1.66
N SER A 22 13.19 -9.37 -2.26
CA SER A 22 14.44 -9.57 -1.53
C SER A 22 14.67 -8.43 -0.53
N ARG A 23 15.45 -8.66 0.52
CA ARG A 23 15.74 -7.65 1.56
C ARG A 23 16.24 -6.32 0.97
N HIS A 24 17.07 -6.38 -0.08
CA HIS A 24 17.58 -5.19 -0.78
C HIS A 24 16.51 -4.47 -1.62
N GLY A 25 15.44 -5.16 -2.03
CA GLY A 25 14.31 -4.58 -2.76
C GLY A 25 13.21 -4.00 -1.86
N ARG A 26 13.32 -4.14 -0.53
CA ARG A 26 12.37 -3.61 0.47
C ARG A 26 12.70 -2.17 0.85
N VAL A 27 12.87 -1.32 -0.16
CA VAL A 27 13.14 0.12 0.03
C VAL A 27 11.91 0.84 0.58
N TYR A 28 10.71 0.42 0.14
CA TYR A 28 9.43 0.96 0.59
C TYR A 28 8.62 -0.13 1.29
N PRO A 29 7.95 0.18 2.41
CA PRO A 29 7.05 -0.76 3.07
C PRO A 29 5.93 -1.17 2.10
N LEU A 30 5.70 -2.47 2.00
CA LEU A 30 4.70 -3.02 1.09
C LEU A 30 3.29 -2.56 1.47
N ASP A 31 2.97 -2.60 2.76
CA ASP A 31 1.69 -2.14 3.31
C ASP A 31 1.39 -0.69 2.93
N GLY A 32 2.42 0.18 2.99
CA GLY A 32 2.32 1.56 2.51
C GLY A 32 2.02 1.65 1.03
N MET A 33 2.74 0.89 0.19
CA MET A 33 2.49 0.85 -1.26
C MET A 33 1.07 0.37 -1.59
N LEU A 34 0.61 -0.71 -0.96
CA LEU A 34 -0.73 -1.25 -1.18
C LEU A 34 -1.82 -0.28 -0.72
N ALA A 35 -1.62 0.38 0.42
CA ALA A 35 -2.56 1.37 0.92
C ALA A 35 -2.69 2.58 -0.03
N VAL A 36 -1.60 3.04 -0.66
CA VAL A 36 -1.67 4.10 -1.68
C VAL A 36 -2.54 3.67 -2.88
N LEU A 37 -2.38 2.43 -3.35
CA LEU A 37 -3.21 1.90 -4.45
C LEU A 37 -4.68 1.79 -4.05
N ILE A 38 -4.97 1.35 -2.83
CA ILE A 38 -6.35 1.27 -2.32
C ILE A 38 -6.96 2.67 -2.22
N LEU A 39 -6.22 3.66 -1.73
CA LEU A 39 -6.69 5.05 -1.68
C LEU A 39 -7.01 5.59 -3.09
N ALA A 40 -6.16 5.29 -4.07
CA ALA A 40 -6.42 5.66 -5.46
C ALA A 40 -7.68 4.95 -6.01
N ALA A 41 -7.84 3.66 -5.72
CA ALA A 41 -9.02 2.87 -6.09
C ALA A 41 -10.31 3.43 -5.48
N MET A 42 -10.28 3.81 -4.20
CA MET A 42 -11.41 4.46 -3.52
C MET A 42 -11.79 5.80 -4.14
N HIS A 43 -10.85 6.46 -4.81
CA HIS A 43 -11.08 7.68 -5.57
C HIS A 43 -11.55 7.44 -7.02
N GLY A 44 -11.79 6.19 -7.41
CA GLY A 44 -12.34 5.82 -8.72
C GLY A 44 -11.30 5.36 -9.75
N GLU A 45 -10.01 5.34 -9.40
CA GLU A 45 -8.97 4.87 -10.30
C GLU A 45 -8.92 3.34 -10.35
N ASN A 46 -9.22 2.72 -11.49
CA ASN A 46 -9.27 1.26 -11.62
C ASN A 46 -8.07 0.65 -12.38
N SER A 47 -7.09 1.47 -12.74
CA SER A 47 -5.89 1.02 -13.45
C SER A 47 -4.63 1.55 -12.78
N LEU A 48 -3.53 0.78 -12.84
CA LEU A 48 -2.28 1.24 -12.25
C LEU A 48 -1.78 2.56 -12.89
N LEU A 49 -2.05 2.71 -14.19
CA LEU A 49 -1.72 3.92 -14.94
C LEU A 49 -2.52 5.15 -14.51
N GLY A 50 -3.70 4.98 -13.91
CA GLY A 50 -4.49 6.08 -13.32
C GLY A 50 -4.20 6.28 -11.83
N MET A 51 -4.02 5.17 -11.10
CA MET A 51 -3.70 5.20 -9.66
C MET A 51 -2.36 5.87 -9.37
N TRP A 52 -1.35 5.64 -10.21
CA TRP A 52 -0.02 6.19 -9.99
C TRP A 52 0.05 7.73 -10.14
N PRO A 53 -0.47 8.34 -11.23
CA PRO A 53 -0.59 9.79 -11.32
C PRO A 53 -1.41 10.40 -10.18
N TRP A 54 -2.51 9.75 -9.77
CA TRP A 54 -3.32 10.21 -8.64
C TRP A 54 -2.50 10.30 -7.35
N ALA A 55 -1.68 9.28 -7.09
CA ALA A 55 -0.78 9.23 -5.94
C ALA A 55 0.34 10.27 -6.05
N LYS A 56 0.96 10.38 -7.24
CA LYS A 56 2.04 11.34 -7.50
C LYS A 56 1.60 12.79 -7.33
N ALA A 57 0.38 13.13 -7.76
CA ALA A 57 -0.20 14.46 -7.52
C ALA A 57 -0.41 14.78 -6.03
N ARG A 58 -0.39 13.76 -5.15
CA ARG A 58 -0.57 13.87 -3.69
C ARG A 58 0.66 13.44 -2.92
N GLU A 59 1.81 13.34 -3.58
CA GLU A 59 3.06 12.80 -3.04
C GLU A 59 3.42 13.41 -1.68
N GLN A 60 3.47 14.74 -1.59
CA GLN A 60 3.80 15.45 -0.35
C GLN A 60 2.84 15.08 0.80
N ARG A 61 1.56 14.85 0.53
CA ARG A 61 0.58 14.47 1.57
C ARG A 61 0.79 13.02 2.00
N LEU A 62 1.08 12.13 1.06
CA LEU A 62 1.26 10.71 1.31
C LEU A 62 2.57 10.41 2.04
N GLU A 63 3.64 11.13 1.71
CA GLU A 63 4.94 11.05 2.40
C GLU A 63 4.87 11.49 3.85
N ASN A 64 4.14 12.58 4.12
CA ASN A 64 3.96 13.12 5.47
C ASN A 64 2.97 12.31 6.32
N TYR A 65 2.24 11.36 5.73
CA TYR A 65 1.30 10.53 6.46
C TYR A 65 2.01 9.34 7.13
N MET A 66 2.42 9.57 8.37
CA MET A 66 3.24 8.65 9.17
C MET A 66 2.76 7.18 9.20
N PRO A 67 1.45 6.86 9.25
CA PRO A 67 1.00 5.47 9.23
C PRO A 67 1.40 4.71 7.96
N LEU A 68 1.52 5.36 6.79
CA LEU A 68 1.91 4.69 5.53
C LEU A 68 3.37 4.25 5.53
N GLY A 69 4.23 4.78 6.39
CA GLY A 69 5.64 4.39 6.48
C GLY A 69 6.49 4.81 5.26
N LEU A 70 5.97 5.64 4.36
CA LEU A 70 6.65 6.06 3.13
C LEU A 70 7.71 7.16 3.35
N TRP A 71 7.83 7.67 4.58
CA TRP A 71 8.77 8.73 4.98
C TRP A 71 10.26 8.34 4.88
N ALA A 72 10.57 7.05 4.68
CA ALA A 72 11.95 6.58 4.52
C ALA A 72 12.66 7.12 3.26
N ARG A 73 11.90 7.67 2.30
CA ARG A 73 12.40 8.30 1.08
C ARG A 73 11.58 9.55 0.76
N PRO A 74 12.19 10.58 0.14
CA PRO A 74 11.51 11.84 -0.17
C PRO A 74 10.62 11.80 -1.41
N HIS A 75 10.41 10.61 -1.99
CA HIS A 75 9.65 10.40 -3.22
C HIS A 75 8.86 9.10 -3.14
N LEU A 76 7.69 9.08 -3.77
CA LEU A 76 6.92 7.86 -4.00
C LEU A 76 7.66 6.89 -4.93
N PRO A 77 7.45 5.57 -4.78
CA PRO A 77 8.07 4.56 -5.65
C PRO A 77 7.64 4.72 -7.11
N SER A 78 8.52 4.47 -8.07
CA SER A 78 8.13 4.56 -9.49
C SER A 78 6.96 3.63 -9.87
N LEU A 79 6.24 3.95 -10.95
CA LEU A 79 5.22 3.07 -11.54
C LEU A 79 5.72 1.63 -11.74
N ALA A 80 6.96 1.47 -12.22
CA ALA A 80 7.58 0.17 -12.42
C ALA A 80 7.73 -0.62 -11.11
N THR A 81 8.02 0.06 -10.00
CA THR A 81 8.10 -0.57 -8.67
C THR A 81 6.74 -1.08 -8.22
N PHE A 82 5.66 -0.31 -8.43
CA PHE A 82 4.30 -0.78 -8.17
C PHE A 82 3.93 -1.98 -9.06
N TRP A 83 4.26 -1.90 -10.35
CA TRP A 83 3.98 -2.97 -11.31
C TRP A 83 4.70 -4.28 -10.94
N GLN A 84 5.97 -4.21 -10.54
CA GLN A 84 6.74 -5.37 -10.09
C GLN A 84 6.18 -6.00 -8.80
N VAL A 85 5.70 -5.18 -7.88
CA VAL A 85 5.06 -5.65 -6.64
C VAL A 85 3.75 -6.37 -6.95
N LEU A 86 2.92 -5.80 -7.82
CA LEU A 86 1.63 -6.38 -8.20
C LEU A 86 1.77 -7.65 -9.04
N GLN A 87 2.71 -7.69 -10.00
CA GLN A 87 2.95 -8.90 -10.81
C GLN A 87 3.33 -10.12 -9.98
N LYS A 88 4.04 -9.90 -8.86
CA LYS A 88 4.48 -10.99 -7.96
C LYS A 88 3.43 -11.35 -6.91
N ARG A 89 2.22 -10.79 -7.01
CA ARG A 89 1.14 -10.98 -6.04
C ARG A 89 0.04 -11.84 -6.63
N ASP A 90 -0.39 -12.81 -5.82
CA ASP A 90 -1.67 -13.46 -6.00
C ASP A 90 -2.79 -12.49 -5.58
N ALA A 91 -3.65 -12.13 -6.53
CA ALA A 91 -4.78 -11.23 -6.28
C ALA A 91 -5.72 -11.76 -5.19
N GLY A 92 -5.84 -13.09 -5.04
CA GLY A 92 -6.70 -13.72 -4.04
C GLY A 92 -6.22 -13.52 -2.60
N VAL A 93 -4.91 -13.38 -2.38
CA VAL A 93 -4.36 -13.04 -1.05
C VAL A 93 -4.69 -11.59 -0.69
N LEU A 94 -4.60 -10.69 -1.66
CA LEU A 94 -4.91 -9.27 -1.47
C LEU A 94 -6.41 -9.06 -1.19
N GLU A 95 -7.27 -9.73 -1.97
CA GLU A 95 -8.72 -9.65 -1.82
C GLU A 95 -9.18 -10.18 -0.46
N ARG A 96 -8.61 -11.31 -0.01
CA ARG A 96 -8.94 -11.88 1.31
C ARG A 96 -8.61 -10.91 2.44
N VAL A 97 -7.42 -10.32 2.40
CA VAL A 97 -6.97 -9.32 3.39
C VAL A 97 -7.85 -8.08 3.34
N ALA A 98 -8.23 -7.60 2.15
CA ALA A 98 -9.13 -6.46 2.00
C ALA A 98 -10.54 -6.74 2.54
N ARG A 99 -11.08 -7.95 2.35
CA ARG A 99 -12.42 -8.34 2.83
C ARG A 99 -12.48 -8.54 4.34
N GLU A 100 -11.40 -8.98 4.97
CA GLU A 100 -11.31 -9.16 6.43
C GLU A 100 -11.22 -7.82 7.18
N GLY A 101 -10.93 -6.71 6.49
CA GLY A 101 -10.74 -5.37 7.06
C GLY A 101 -11.97 -4.49 7.15
N CYS A 102 -13.05 -4.86 6.47
CA CYS A 102 -14.34 -4.18 6.53
C CYS A 102 -15.23 -4.76 7.65
#